data_AF-A0A256GB20-F1
#
_entry.id   AF-A0A256GB20-F1
#
_cell.length_a   1.000
_cell.length_b   1.000
_cell.length_c   1.000
_cell.angle_alpha   90.00
_cell.angle_beta   90.00
_cell.angle_gamma   90.00
#
_symmetry.space_group_name_H-M   'P 1'
#
loop_
_entity.id
_entity.type
_entity.pdbx_description
1 polymer ?
#
loop_
_entity_poly.entity_id
_entity_poly.type
_entity_poly.pdbx_seq_one_letter_code
_entity_poly.pdbx_strand_id
1 'polypeptide(L)'
;MTVLQAGVTKSGSSVDGVVWHILGQTYVPKHVCESSMSWHATFPPGTFVPPHIHTTQEEFIYVLEGRFDLLLDGKEAVAEAGDLVCLPRNVSHGIFNKTEQPVKCVFWVSPTAKLWDLFVRIDNVGDPAEIVRIAPAHEVEFLPAPAE
;
A
#
# COMPACT_ATOMS: atom_id res chain seq x y z
N MET A 1 19.35 5.87 -1.82
CA MET A 1 18.73 4.53 -1.60
C MET A 1 19.76 3.61 -0.99
N THR A 2 19.36 2.80 -0.03
CA THR A 2 20.24 1.89 0.73
C THR A 2 20.62 0.68 -0.13
N VAL A 3 21.87 0.22 -0.03
CA VAL A 3 22.33 -1.01 -0.68
C VAL A 3 21.64 -2.20 -0.02
N LEU A 4 21.05 -3.10 -0.82
CA LEU A 4 20.39 -4.30 -0.30
C LEU A 4 21.43 -5.23 0.36
N GLN A 5 21.17 -5.62 1.61
CA GLN A 5 22.03 -6.51 2.37
C GLN A 5 21.35 -7.87 2.61
N ALA A 6 22.15 -8.94 2.60
CA ALA A 6 21.65 -10.26 2.97
C ALA A 6 21.29 -10.29 4.47
N GLY A 7 20.11 -10.79 4.81
CA GLY A 7 19.65 -10.85 6.19
C GLY A 7 18.20 -11.29 6.34
N VAL A 8 17.71 -11.23 7.58
CA VAL A 8 16.31 -11.58 7.93
C VAL A 8 15.70 -10.43 8.72
N THR A 9 14.75 -9.71 8.13
CA THR A 9 13.91 -8.78 8.88
C THR A 9 12.86 -9.56 9.66
N LYS A 10 13.05 -9.70 10.97
CA LYS A 10 12.15 -10.48 11.85
C LYS A 10 10.72 -9.97 11.78
N SER A 11 9.74 -10.84 12.02
CA SER A 11 8.31 -10.54 11.87
C SER A 11 7.88 -9.27 12.61
N GLY A 12 8.32 -9.09 13.85
CA GLY A 12 8.05 -7.91 14.69
C GLY A 12 9.03 -6.74 14.55
N SER A 13 9.90 -6.75 13.53
CA SER A 13 10.87 -5.67 13.27
C SER A 13 10.61 -5.05 11.91
N SER A 14 11.19 -3.88 11.66
CA SER A 14 11.13 -3.18 10.38
C SER A 14 12.49 -2.67 9.95
N VAL A 15 12.58 -2.17 8.73
CA VAL A 15 13.71 -1.35 8.28
C VAL A 15 13.85 -0.17 9.23
N ASP A 16 15.01 -0.07 9.88
CA ASP A 16 15.37 1.02 10.81
C ASP A 16 14.35 1.33 11.92
N GLY A 17 13.52 0.35 12.29
CA GLY A 17 12.46 0.54 13.30
C GLY A 17 11.28 1.40 12.83
N VAL A 18 11.19 1.70 11.53
CA VAL A 18 10.13 2.51 10.92
C VAL A 18 8.78 1.79 11.00
N VAL A 19 7.74 2.55 11.33
CA VAL A 19 6.33 2.14 11.23
C VAL A 19 5.54 3.36 10.78
N TRP A 20 4.77 3.24 9.70
CA TRP A 20 3.91 4.32 9.22
C TRP A 20 2.44 4.05 9.54
N HIS A 21 1.69 5.12 9.80
CA HIS A 21 0.26 5.13 10.03
C HIS A 21 -0.41 6.00 8.96
N ILE A 22 -0.98 5.35 7.96
CA ILE A 22 -1.49 6.00 6.75
C ILE A 22 -2.95 5.58 6.59
N LEU A 23 -3.87 6.56 6.51
CA LEU A 23 -5.32 6.31 6.34
C LEU A 23 -5.91 5.33 7.39
N GLY A 24 -5.38 5.34 8.60
CA GLY A 24 -5.78 4.43 9.69
C GLY A 24 -5.21 3.01 9.60
N GLN A 25 -4.38 2.72 8.60
CA GLN A 25 -3.67 1.45 8.47
C GLN A 25 -2.26 1.53 9.06
N THR A 26 -1.66 0.38 9.39
CA THR A 26 -0.30 0.30 9.92
C THR A 26 0.62 -0.40 8.92
N TYR A 27 1.66 0.30 8.45
CA TYR A 27 2.60 -0.18 7.44
C TYR A 27 3.99 -0.36 8.07
N VAL A 28 4.53 -1.58 7.96
CA VAL A 28 5.79 -2.00 8.58
C VAL A 28 6.77 -2.42 7.48
N PRO A 29 7.68 -1.54 7.03
CA PRO A 29 8.61 -1.85 5.94
C PRO A 29 9.54 -3.01 6.29
N LYS A 30 9.69 -3.95 5.35
CA LYS A 30 10.47 -5.19 5.52
C LYS A 30 11.79 -5.17 4.73
N HIS A 31 11.79 -4.52 3.57
CA HIS A 31 12.99 -4.22 2.81
C HIS A 31 12.79 -2.94 1.99
N VAL A 32 13.88 -2.32 1.60
CA VAL A 32 13.94 -1.23 0.62
C VAL A 32 15.27 -1.29 -0.11
N CYS A 33 15.23 -1.19 -1.43
CA CYS A 33 16.39 -0.93 -2.28
C CYS A 33 15.92 -0.13 -3.50
N GLU A 34 16.74 0.01 -4.54
CA GLU A 34 16.31 0.71 -5.76
C GLU A 34 15.23 -0.06 -6.52
N SER A 35 15.40 -1.38 -6.65
CA SER A 35 14.54 -2.23 -7.46
C SER A 35 13.21 -2.59 -6.81
N SER A 36 13.05 -2.47 -5.50
CA SER A 36 11.81 -2.79 -4.81
C SER A 36 11.80 -2.38 -3.33
N MET A 37 10.60 -2.22 -2.78
CA MET A 37 10.36 -2.20 -1.35
C MET A 37 9.14 -3.05 -1.03
N SER A 38 9.11 -3.64 0.16
CA SER A 38 7.94 -4.36 0.67
C SER A 38 7.63 -3.94 2.09
N TRP A 39 6.37 -4.07 2.48
CA TRP A 39 5.91 -3.82 3.84
C TRP A 39 4.84 -4.82 4.22
N HIS A 40 4.76 -5.13 5.52
CA HIS A 40 3.55 -5.73 6.06
C HIS A 40 2.55 -4.59 6.28
N ALA A 41 1.32 -4.79 5.83
CA ALA A 41 0.23 -3.87 6.10
C ALA A 41 -0.84 -4.55 6.97
N THR A 42 -1.38 -3.80 7.91
CA THR A 42 -2.58 -4.17 8.66
C THR A 42 -3.67 -3.16 8.36
N PHE A 43 -4.80 -3.65 7.87
CA PHE A 43 -6.00 -2.87 7.57
C PHE A 43 -7.06 -3.17 8.64
N PRO A 44 -7.28 -2.28 9.62
CA PRO A 44 -8.39 -2.42 10.56
C PRO A 44 -9.76 -2.45 9.84
N PRO A 45 -10.81 -2.96 10.52
CA PRO A 45 -12.18 -2.93 9.99
C PRO A 45 -12.58 -1.54 9.46
N GLY A 46 -13.17 -1.50 8.27
CA GLY A 46 -13.67 -0.27 7.64
C GLY A 46 -12.60 0.64 7.03
N THR A 47 -11.30 0.33 7.17
CA THR A 47 -10.24 1.11 6.51
C THR A 47 -10.09 0.76 5.03
N PHE A 48 -9.62 1.72 4.24
CA PHE A 48 -9.47 1.56 2.80
C PHE A 48 -8.37 2.48 2.24
N VAL A 49 -7.90 2.14 1.04
CA VAL A 49 -7.12 3.02 0.18
C VAL A 49 -8.00 3.41 -1.01
N PRO A 50 -8.32 4.71 -1.19
CA PRO A 50 -9.14 5.16 -2.31
C PRO A 50 -8.55 4.76 -3.67
N PRO A 51 -9.37 4.72 -4.74
CA PRO A 51 -8.87 4.47 -6.08
C PRO A 51 -7.71 5.39 -6.46
N HIS A 52 -6.60 4.81 -6.90
CA HIS A 52 -5.39 5.53 -7.27
C HIS A 52 -4.60 4.80 -8.35
N ILE A 53 -3.59 5.49 -8.90
CA ILE A 53 -2.71 5.01 -9.94
C ILE A 53 -1.25 5.22 -9.53
N HIS A 54 -0.42 4.19 -9.71
CA HIS A 54 1.03 4.31 -9.71
C HIS A 54 1.52 4.53 -11.14
N THR A 55 2.25 5.61 -11.39
CA THR A 55 2.75 5.94 -12.75
C THR A 55 4.13 5.35 -13.06
N THR A 56 4.85 4.89 -12.03
CA THR A 56 6.23 4.39 -12.15
C THR A 56 6.44 2.99 -11.60
N GLN A 57 5.43 2.38 -10.95
CA GLN A 57 5.59 1.15 -10.19
C GLN A 57 4.51 0.13 -10.56
N GLU A 58 4.89 -1.14 -10.60
CA GLU A 58 3.94 -2.23 -10.36
C GLU A 58 3.77 -2.37 -8.84
N GLU A 59 2.55 -2.65 -8.38
CA GLU A 59 2.27 -2.99 -6.98
C GLU A 59 1.65 -4.40 -6.88
N PHE A 60 1.87 -5.05 -5.75
CA PHE A 60 1.36 -6.37 -5.47
C PHE A 60 0.92 -6.49 -4.02
N ILE A 61 -0.08 -7.33 -3.78
CA ILE A 61 -0.57 -7.65 -2.44
C ILE A 61 -0.65 -9.17 -2.30
N TYR A 62 0.08 -9.74 -1.36
CA TYR A 62 -0.13 -11.12 -0.94
C TYR A 62 -0.89 -11.15 0.38
N VAL A 63 -2.11 -11.70 0.38
CA VAL A 63 -2.99 -11.69 1.55
C VAL A 63 -2.58 -12.82 2.50
N LEU A 64 -2.34 -12.49 3.77
CA LEU A 64 -1.94 -13.45 4.81
C LEU A 64 -3.14 -13.85 5.68
N GLU A 65 -4.03 -12.91 5.97
CA GLU A 65 -5.19 -13.10 6.85
C GLU A 65 -6.29 -12.12 6.43
N GLY A 66 -7.55 -12.57 6.45
CA GLY A 66 -8.71 -11.74 6.12
C GLY A 66 -9.07 -11.73 4.64
N ARG A 67 -9.87 -10.73 4.26
CA ARG A 67 -10.47 -10.57 2.92
C ARG A 67 -10.46 -9.11 2.51
N PHE A 68 -10.00 -8.82 1.30
CA PHE A 68 -10.20 -7.53 0.65
C PHE A 68 -11.38 -7.58 -0.32
N ASP A 69 -12.13 -6.49 -0.36
CA ASP A 69 -12.92 -6.09 -1.52
C ASP A 69 -12.08 -5.11 -2.34
N LEU A 70 -12.02 -5.30 -3.65
CA LEU A 70 -11.13 -4.57 -4.54
C LEU A 70 -11.94 -3.94 -5.69
N LEU A 71 -11.45 -2.81 -6.19
CA LEU A 71 -11.85 -2.26 -7.47
C LEU A 71 -10.60 -2.26 -8.36
N LEU A 72 -10.54 -3.13 -9.37
CA LEU A 72 -9.38 -3.31 -10.25
C LEU A 72 -9.78 -2.98 -11.69
N ASP A 73 -9.22 -1.92 -12.27
CA ASP A 73 -9.58 -1.47 -13.63
C ASP A 73 -11.11 -1.32 -13.83
N GLY A 74 -11.76 -0.71 -12.83
CA GLY A 74 -13.21 -0.51 -12.82
C GLY A 74 -14.05 -1.77 -12.57
N LYS A 75 -13.44 -2.92 -12.26
CA LYS A 75 -14.13 -4.18 -11.96
C LYS A 75 -14.00 -4.55 -10.50
N GLU A 76 -15.09 -5.03 -9.91
CA GLU A 76 -15.05 -5.55 -8.55
C GLU A 76 -14.33 -6.91 -8.50
N ALA A 77 -13.52 -7.09 -7.47
CA ALA A 77 -12.83 -8.35 -7.20
C ALA A 77 -12.73 -8.58 -5.69
N VAL A 78 -12.41 -9.81 -5.31
CA VAL A 78 -12.19 -10.22 -3.92
C VAL A 78 -10.86 -10.98 -3.86
N ALA A 79 -10.11 -10.78 -2.78
CA ALA A 79 -8.91 -11.55 -2.48
C ALA A 79 -8.93 -11.97 -1.00
N GLU A 80 -8.59 -13.23 -0.74
CA GLU A 80 -8.56 -13.84 0.58
C GLU A 80 -7.17 -14.41 0.89
N ALA A 81 -6.97 -14.92 2.11
CA ALA A 81 -5.69 -15.46 2.54
C ALA A 81 -5.12 -16.51 1.56
N GLY A 82 -3.89 -16.27 1.10
CA GLY A 82 -3.20 -17.10 0.10
C GLY A 82 -3.23 -16.53 -1.31
N ASP A 83 -4.11 -15.57 -1.60
CA ASP A 83 -4.23 -14.94 -2.91
C ASP A 83 -3.18 -13.86 -3.14
N LEU A 84 -2.79 -13.71 -4.41
CA LEU A 84 -1.97 -12.63 -4.91
C LEU A 84 -2.83 -11.67 -5.74
N VAL A 85 -2.82 -10.40 -5.38
CA VAL A 85 -3.34 -9.29 -6.18
C VAL A 85 -2.19 -8.67 -6.95
N CYS A 86 -2.34 -8.52 -8.27
CA CYS A 86 -1.42 -7.78 -9.12
C CYS A 86 -2.06 -6.45 -9.50
N LEU A 87 -1.33 -5.35 -9.30
CA LEU A 87 -1.80 -3.99 -9.50
C LEU A 87 -0.88 -3.29 -10.52
N PRO A 88 -1.22 -3.38 -11.82
CA PRO A 88 -0.31 -2.92 -12.85
C PRO A 88 -0.12 -1.40 -12.84
N ARG A 89 1.06 -0.94 -13.25
CA ARG A 89 1.34 0.48 -13.48
C ARG A 89 0.34 1.09 -14.45
N ASN A 90 -0.04 2.34 -14.19
CA ASN A 90 -1.01 3.10 -14.99
C ASN A 90 -2.43 2.51 -15.01
N VAL A 91 -2.70 1.50 -14.18
CA VAL A 91 -4.04 0.90 -14.02
C VAL A 91 -4.59 1.25 -12.64
N SER A 92 -5.79 1.81 -12.62
CA SER A 92 -6.43 2.23 -11.38
C SER A 92 -6.82 1.04 -10.52
N HIS A 93 -6.60 1.19 -9.21
CA HIS A 93 -7.06 0.23 -8.23
C HIS A 93 -7.47 0.88 -6.90
N GLY A 94 -8.47 0.29 -6.24
CA GLY A 94 -8.91 0.64 -4.89
C GLY A 94 -8.96 -0.60 -4.00
N ILE A 95 -8.64 -0.44 -2.72
CA ILE A 95 -8.44 -1.53 -1.77
C ILE A 95 -9.30 -1.26 -0.54
N PHE A 96 -10.21 -2.16 -0.19
CA PHE A 96 -11.19 -1.94 0.87
C PHE A 96 -11.24 -3.12 1.84
N ASN A 97 -11.15 -2.83 3.15
CA ASN A 97 -11.57 -3.78 4.16
C ASN A 97 -13.02 -3.48 4.58
N LYS A 98 -14.00 -4.11 3.91
CA LYS A 98 -15.43 -3.97 4.24
C LYS A 98 -15.89 -4.99 5.30
N THR A 99 -14.97 -5.70 5.94
CA THR A 99 -15.27 -6.73 6.93
C THR A 99 -15.18 -6.18 8.36
N GLU A 100 -15.64 -6.97 9.33
CA GLU A 100 -15.52 -6.66 10.77
C GLU A 100 -14.19 -7.16 11.38
N GLN A 101 -13.30 -7.74 10.58
CA GLN A 101 -12.02 -8.29 11.02
C GLN A 101 -10.84 -7.55 10.35
N PRO A 102 -9.68 -7.46 10.99
CA PRO A 102 -8.50 -6.88 10.35
C PRO A 102 -8.01 -7.77 9.19
N VAL A 103 -7.45 -7.14 8.16
CA VAL A 103 -6.75 -7.83 7.07
C VAL A 103 -5.24 -7.62 7.24
N LYS A 104 -4.46 -8.69 7.11
CA LYS A 104 -2.99 -8.64 7.12
C LYS A 104 -2.44 -9.14 5.80
N CYS A 105 -1.46 -8.43 5.27
CA CYS A 105 -0.91 -8.73 3.95
C CYS A 105 0.54 -8.24 3.83
N VAL A 106 1.22 -8.72 2.81
CA VAL A 106 2.50 -8.18 2.34
C VAL A 106 2.23 -7.39 1.08
N PHE A 107 2.58 -6.12 1.09
CA PHE A 107 2.66 -5.31 -0.11
C PHE A 107 4.09 -5.27 -0.60
N TRP A 108 4.27 -5.15 -1.91
CA TRP A 108 5.53 -4.69 -2.47
C TRP A 108 5.33 -3.96 -3.78
N VAL A 109 6.29 -3.11 -4.10
CA VAL A 109 6.36 -2.39 -5.36
C VAL A 109 7.68 -2.64 -6.06
N SER A 110 7.67 -2.53 -7.38
CA SER A 110 8.85 -2.61 -8.21
C SER A 110 8.76 -1.57 -9.34
N PRO A 111 9.68 -0.58 -9.41
CA PRO A 111 10.74 -0.24 -8.45
C PRO A 111 10.23 0.47 -7.18
N THR A 112 11.13 0.82 -6.26
CA THR A 112 10.78 1.66 -5.09
C THR A 112 10.38 3.08 -5.48
N ALA A 113 11.03 3.65 -6.49
CA ALA A 113 10.79 5.02 -6.97
C ALA A 113 10.66 6.01 -5.79
N LYS A 114 9.64 6.86 -5.79
CA LYS A 114 9.38 7.88 -4.75
C LYS A 114 8.42 7.43 -3.65
N LEU A 115 7.98 6.17 -3.66
CA LEU A 115 6.93 5.72 -2.71
C LEU A 115 7.40 5.75 -1.26
N TRP A 116 8.68 5.45 -1.02
CA TRP A 116 9.28 5.57 0.31
C TRP A 116 9.13 7.01 0.84
N ASP A 117 9.50 7.99 0.02
CA ASP A 117 9.43 9.41 0.38
C ASP A 117 7.98 9.85 0.59
N LEU A 118 7.03 9.32 -0.21
CA LEU A 118 5.60 9.53 0.00
C LEU A 118 5.17 9.04 1.39
N PHE A 119 5.49 7.78 1.73
CA PHE A 119 5.08 7.18 3.00
C PHE A 119 5.68 7.93 4.20
N VAL A 120 6.94 8.35 4.12
CA VAL A 120 7.55 9.24 5.12
C VAL A 120 6.75 10.55 5.25
N ARG A 121 6.28 11.11 4.14
CA ARG A 121 5.61 12.41 4.12
C ARG A 121 4.16 12.35 4.60
N ILE A 122 3.46 11.24 4.38
CA ILE A 122 2.04 11.08 4.73
C ILE A 122 1.80 10.28 6.01
N ASP A 123 2.87 9.83 6.66
CA ASP A 123 2.79 9.22 7.99
C ASP A 123 2.10 10.15 8.99
N ASN A 124 1.08 9.64 9.67
CA ASN A 124 0.26 10.36 10.64
C ASN A 124 -0.46 11.62 10.08
N VAL A 125 -0.56 11.79 8.76
CA VAL A 125 -1.39 12.84 8.16
C VAL A 125 -2.86 12.42 8.27
N GLY A 126 -3.60 13.11 9.14
CA GLY A 126 -5.01 12.78 9.42
C GLY A 126 -6.02 13.29 8.40
N ASP A 127 -5.65 14.26 7.56
CA ASP A 127 -6.53 14.83 6.53
C ASP A 127 -6.32 14.12 5.18
N PRO A 128 -7.31 13.36 4.67
CA PRO A 128 -7.21 12.71 3.37
C PRO A 128 -7.00 13.70 2.21
N ALA A 129 -7.51 14.93 2.30
CA ALA A 129 -7.32 15.92 1.24
C ALA A 129 -5.86 16.35 1.11
N GLU A 130 -5.14 16.43 2.24
CA GLU A 130 -3.70 16.71 2.24
C GLU A 130 -2.89 15.57 1.65
N ILE A 131 -3.28 14.31 1.92
CA ILE A 131 -2.65 13.13 1.29
C ILE A 131 -2.83 13.19 -0.24
N VAL A 132 -4.04 13.46 -0.71
CA VAL A 132 -4.35 13.61 -2.15
C VAL A 132 -3.52 14.73 -2.78
N ARG A 133 -3.28 15.83 -2.04
CA ARG A 133 -2.45 16.95 -2.51
C ARG A 133 -0.95 16.60 -2.60
N ILE A 134 -0.44 15.78 -1.68
CA ILE A 134 0.99 15.41 -1.60
C ILE A 134 1.36 14.31 -2.59
N ALA A 135 0.47 13.33 -2.79
CA ALA A 135 0.75 12.10 -3.52
C ALA A 135 1.28 12.29 -4.95
N PRO A 136 0.74 13.23 -5.78
CA PRO A 136 1.19 13.37 -7.17
C PRO A 136 2.66 13.75 -7.31
N ALA A 137 3.24 14.51 -6.36
CA ALA A 137 4.67 14.81 -6.36
C ALA A 137 5.57 13.57 -6.20
N HIS A 138 4.97 12.45 -5.78
CA HIS A 138 5.59 11.16 -5.52
C HIS A 138 5.02 10.06 -6.42
N GLU A 139 4.49 10.42 -7.60
CA GLU A 139 4.13 9.48 -8.68
C GLU A 139 2.91 8.58 -8.39
N VAL A 140 2.14 8.93 -7.36
CA VAL A 140 0.86 8.33 -7.00
C VAL A 140 -0.27 9.34 -7.22
N GLU A 141 -1.26 8.99 -8.03
CA GLU A 141 -2.38 9.84 -8.37
C GLU A 141 -3.68 9.26 -7.80
N PHE A 142 -4.26 9.91 -6.79
CA PHE A 142 -5.59 9.56 -6.31
C PHE A 142 -6.66 10.07 -7.28
N LEU A 143 -7.63 9.21 -7.58
CA LEU A 143 -8.74 9.55 -8.45
C LEU A 143 -9.86 10.22 -7.64
N PRO A 144 -10.63 11.12 -8.28
CA PRO A 144 -11.84 11.64 -7.65
C PRO A 144 -12.80 10.50 -7.30
N ALA A 145 -13.63 10.72 -6.28
CA ALA A 145 -14.75 9.83 -6.01
C ALA A 145 -15.60 9.70 -7.30
N PRO A 146 -16.16 8.51 -7.58
CA PRO A 146 -17.13 8.36 -8.67
C PRO A 146 -18.23 9.42 -8.54
N ALA A 147 -18.63 10.02 -9.65
CA ALA A 147 -19.82 10.87 -9.66
C ALA A 147 -21.03 10.01 -9.24
N GLU A 148 -21.85 10.55 -8.34
CA GLU A 148 -23.12 9.93 -7.91
C GLU A 148 -24.10 9.71 -9.07
#